data_AF-A0A7X3QZ70-F1
#
_entry.id   AF-A0A7X3QZ70-F1
#
_cell.length_a   1.000
_cell.length_b   1.000
_cell.length_c   1.000
_cell.angle_alpha   90.00
_cell.angle_beta   90.00
_cell.angle_gamma   90.00
#
_symmetry.space_group_name_H-M   'P 1'
#
loop_
_entity.id
_entity.type
_entity.pdbx_description
1 polymer ?
#
loop_
_entity_poly.entity_id
_entity_poly.type
_entity_poly.pdbx_seq_one_letter_code
_entity_poly.pdbx_strand_id
1 'polypeptide(L)'
;MLNAEFFKQARFAKVKSPAEFVAGVLKFAGTLKDPTPLMGALQGAMGAMGQKLMDPPSVEGWHTGKEWIDGGTLMERVNFAVQQVGDPESPGTQAVAARLTNGGSAPAETLVEGCLEAAGPLEASDETREALLAGADAGDHGERVARMLTLVVATPEYQFA
;
A
#
# COMPACT_ATOMS: atom_id res chain seq x y z
N MET A 1 -24.47 19.75 1.44
CA MET A 1 -24.83 18.57 2.27
C MET A 1 -23.93 17.42 1.78
N LEU A 2 -23.24 16.71 2.67
CA LEU A 2 -22.35 15.60 2.28
C LEU A 2 -23.20 14.41 1.81
N ASN A 3 -22.90 13.83 0.65
CA ASN A 3 -23.63 12.68 0.08
C ASN A 3 -22.64 11.60 -0.40
N ALA A 4 -23.14 10.43 -0.80
CA ALA A 4 -22.28 9.31 -1.23
C ALA A 4 -21.36 9.68 -2.40
N GLU A 5 -21.85 10.52 -3.33
CA GLU A 5 -21.09 10.96 -4.49
C GLU A 5 -19.90 11.84 -4.10
N PHE A 6 -20.09 12.75 -3.16
CA PHE A 6 -19.01 13.57 -2.59
C PHE A 6 -17.87 12.70 -2.02
N PHE A 7 -18.17 11.64 -1.26
CA PHE A 7 -17.14 10.78 -0.69
C PHE A 7 -16.43 9.91 -1.73
N LYS A 8 -17.14 9.47 -2.78
CA LYS A 8 -16.52 8.73 -3.89
C LYS A 8 -15.51 9.59 -4.64
N GLN A 9 -15.86 10.85 -4.89
CA GLN A 9 -14.99 11.83 -5.56
C GLN A 9 -13.81 12.28 -4.70
N ALA A 10 -13.92 12.19 -3.37
CA ALA A 10 -12.83 12.53 -2.45
C ALA A 10 -11.77 11.43 -2.32
N ARG A 11 -12.02 10.21 -2.82
CA ARG A 11 -11.03 9.12 -2.77
C ARG A 11 -9.79 9.52 -3.57
N PHE A 12 -8.61 9.30 -2.98
CA PHE A 12 -7.31 9.60 -3.58
C PHE A 12 -7.08 11.07 -3.95
N ALA A 13 -7.95 12.00 -3.52
CA ALA A 13 -7.79 13.43 -3.76
C ALA A 13 -6.62 14.04 -2.97
N LYS A 14 -6.12 13.33 -1.96
CA LYS A 14 -4.97 13.72 -1.13
C LYS A 14 -3.96 12.57 -1.10
N VAL A 15 -2.71 12.89 -1.42
CA VAL A 15 -1.57 12.00 -1.17
C VAL A 15 -1.37 11.82 0.33
N LYS A 16 -1.34 10.57 0.80
CA LYS A 16 -1.07 10.25 2.20
C LYS A 16 0.29 10.82 2.63
N SER A 17 0.32 11.50 3.78
CA SER A 17 1.57 11.82 4.48
C SER A 17 2.30 10.52 4.87
N PRO A 18 3.62 10.56 5.12
CA PRO A 18 4.36 9.38 5.53
C PRO A 18 3.75 8.62 6.71
N ALA A 19 3.20 9.33 7.71
CA ALA A 19 2.53 8.70 8.85
C ALA A 19 1.23 8.00 8.44
N GLU A 20 0.39 8.64 7.61
CA GLU A 20 -0.83 8.03 7.07
C GLU A 20 -0.49 6.80 6.21
N PHE A 21 0.57 6.88 5.40
CA PHE A 21 1.03 5.80 4.54
C PHE A 21 1.53 4.60 5.35
N VAL A 22 2.47 4.82 6.29
CA VAL A 22 3.01 3.77 7.16
C VAL A 22 1.90 3.10 7.95
N ALA A 23 1.00 3.87 8.57
CA ALA A 23 -0.13 3.31 9.31
C ALA A 23 -1.07 2.51 8.40
N GLY A 24 -1.33 2.99 7.17
CA GLY A 24 -2.15 2.32 6.17
C GLY A 24 -1.57 0.97 5.75
N VAL A 25 -0.27 0.93 5.44
CA VAL A 25 0.45 -0.30 5.07
C VAL A 25 0.42 -1.31 6.22
N LEU A 26 0.74 -0.90 7.45
CA LEU A 26 0.73 -1.81 8.61
C LEU A 26 -0.67 -2.33 8.93
N LYS A 27 -1.69 -1.48 8.77
CA LYS A 27 -3.08 -1.89 8.90
C LYS A 27 -3.46 -2.91 7.83
N PHE A 28 -3.05 -2.69 6.58
CA PHE A 28 -3.29 -3.61 5.48
C PHE A 28 -2.58 -4.95 5.69
N ALA A 29 -1.30 -4.93 6.10
CA ALA A 29 -0.53 -6.13 6.45
C ALA A 29 -1.05 -6.85 7.72
N GLY A 30 -1.92 -6.21 8.51
CA GLY A 30 -2.47 -6.76 9.74
C GLY A 30 -1.49 -6.82 10.91
N THR A 31 -0.39 -6.07 10.83
CA THR A 31 0.68 -6.02 11.84
C THR A 31 0.52 -4.85 12.82
N LEU A 32 -0.42 -3.94 12.56
CA LEU A 32 -0.79 -2.86 13.47
C LEU A 32 -1.66 -3.39 14.63
N LYS A 33 -1.03 -3.86 15.71
CA LYS A 33 -1.72 -4.35 16.92
C LYS A 33 -1.27 -3.60 18.17
N ASP A 34 -0.20 -4.09 18.80
CA ASP A 34 0.29 -3.59 20.08
C ASP A 34 1.53 -2.71 19.89
N PRO A 35 1.82 -1.79 20.83
CA PRO A 35 3.10 -1.10 20.88
C PRO A 35 4.25 -2.10 20.90
N THR A 36 4.99 -2.18 19.81
CA THR A 36 6.17 -3.04 19.71
C THR A 36 7.45 -2.21 19.87
N PRO A 37 8.57 -2.83 20.27
CA PRO A 37 9.88 -2.16 20.27
C PRO A 37 10.28 -1.60 18.89
N LEU A 38 9.65 -2.08 17.81
CA LEU A 38 9.88 -1.63 16.44
C LEU A 38 9.27 -0.25 16.14
N MET A 39 8.52 0.35 17.07
CA MET A 39 7.95 1.71 16.90
C MET A 39 9.02 2.77 16.58
N GLY A 40 10.23 2.65 17.13
CA GLY A 40 11.34 3.55 16.79
C GLY A 40 11.78 3.42 15.33
N ALA A 41 11.77 2.20 14.77
CA ALA A 41 12.09 1.98 13.36
C ALA A 41 11.02 2.59 12.44
N LEU A 42 9.74 2.57 12.86
CA LEU A 42 8.66 3.24 12.13
C LEU A 42 8.87 4.76 12.08
N GLN A 43 9.33 5.37 13.18
CA GLN A 43 9.68 6.79 13.19
C GLN A 43 10.83 7.09 12.22
N GLY A 44 11.83 6.21 12.15
CA GLY A 44 12.90 6.27 11.15
C GLY A 44 12.37 6.22 9.72
N ALA A 45 11.49 5.26 9.42
CA ALA A 45 10.87 5.12 8.10
C ALA A 45 10.06 6.37 7.68
N MET A 46 9.21 6.89 8.58
CA MET A 46 8.48 8.14 8.33
C MET A 46 9.43 9.32 8.11
N GLY A 47 10.51 9.40 8.89
CA GLY A 47 11.54 10.42 8.75
C GLY A 47 12.29 10.36 7.43
N ALA A 48 12.62 9.16 6.94
CA ALA A 48 13.24 8.94 5.63
C ALA A 48 12.33 9.37 4.47
N MET A 49 11.01 9.31 4.67
CA MET A 49 9.99 9.82 3.75
C MET A 49 9.66 11.31 3.96
N GLY A 50 10.37 12.01 4.85
CA GLY A 50 10.24 13.46 5.08
C GLY A 50 9.37 13.89 6.26
N GLN A 51 8.79 12.96 7.05
CA GLN A 51 7.96 13.30 8.21
C GLN A 51 8.54 12.73 9.51
N LYS A 52 9.36 13.55 10.20
CA LYS A 52 9.72 13.27 11.59
C LYS A 52 8.59 13.72 12.52
N LEU A 53 7.99 12.78 13.23
CA LEU A 53 6.89 13.08 14.15
C LEU A 53 7.35 14.02 15.27
N MET A 54 6.50 15.01 15.59
CA MET A 54 6.77 16.05 16.60
C MET A 54 7.95 16.98 16.27
N ASP A 55 8.46 16.93 15.03
CA ASP A 55 9.62 17.70 14.57
C ASP A 55 9.34 18.26 13.16
N PRO A 56 8.43 19.26 13.03
CA PRO A 56 8.14 19.87 11.74
C PRO A 56 9.34 20.70 11.24
N PRO A 57 9.58 20.75 9.91
CA PRO A 57 10.75 21.43 9.34
C PRO A 57 10.72 22.96 9.48
N SER A 58 9.53 23.56 9.64
CA SER A 58 9.37 25.01 9.82
C SER A 58 8.12 25.35 10.64
N VAL A 59 7.92 26.64 10.90
CA VAL A 59 6.69 27.17 11.54
C VAL A 59 5.42 26.95 10.71
N GLU A 60 5.56 26.67 9.42
CA GLU A 60 4.44 26.34 8.52
C GLU A 60 3.97 24.89 8.72
N GLY A 61 4.75 24.07 9.44
CA GLY A 61 4.48 22.66 9.66
C GLY A 61 5.19 21.77 8.64
N TRP A 62 4.58 20.62 8.32
CA TRP A 62 5.07 19.73 7.26
C TRP A 62 4.47 20.07 5.90
N HIS A 63 5.19 19.70 4.83
CA HIS A 63 4.67 19.72 3.46
C HIS A 63 3.38 18.89 3.33
N THR A 64 2.60 19.13 2.27
CA THR A 64 1.36 18.39 2.02
C THR A 64 1.17 18.06 0.55
N GLY A 65 0.30 17.08 0.25
CA GLY A 65 -0.01 16.69 -1.13
C GLY A 65 1.17 16.02 -1.82
N LYS A 66 1.36 16.30 -3.12
CA LYS A 66 2.39 15.64 -3.94
C LYS A 66 3.81 15.98 -3.53
N GLU A 67 4.03 17.04 -2.75
CA GLU A 67 5.35 17.42 -2.23
C GLU A 67 5.95 16.38 -1.27
N TRP A 68 5.12 15.46 -0.75
CA TRP A 68 5.61 14.29 -0.01
C TRP A 68 6.42 13.30 -0.86
N ILE A 69 6.34 13.39 -2.19
CA ILE A 69 6.90 12.40 -3.10
C ILE A 69 7.91 13.09 -4.04
N ASP A 70 9.17 12.76 -3.81
CA ASP A 70 10.29 12.92 -4.72
C ASP A 70 10.91 11.55 -5.05
N GLY A 71 11.98 11.52 -5.84
CA GLY A 71 12.61 10.25 -6.23
C GLY A 71 13.13 9.40 -5.06
N GLY A 72 13.58 10.03 -3.97
CA GLY A 72 14.11 9.34 -2.80
C GLY A 72 13.00 8.82 -1.89
N THR A 73 12.08 9.70 -1.53
CA THR A 73 10.92 9.37 -0.68
C THR A 73 9.98 8.36 -1.34
N LEU A 74 9.83 8.38 -2.67
CA LEU A 74 9.08 7.35 -3.40
C LEU A 74 9.71 5.97 -3.20
N MET A 75 11.04 5.87 -3.32
CA MET A 75 11.77 4.61 -3.14
C MET A 75 11.58 4.08 -1.70
N GLU A 76 11.69 4.95 -0.69
CA GLU A 76 11.44 4.58 0.71
C GLU A 76 10.03 4.05 0.92
N ARG A 77 9.01 4.68 0.30
CA ARG A 77 7.62 4.24 0.41
C ARG A 77 7.37 2.88 -0.26
N VAL A 78 7.94 2.67 -1.45
CA VAL A 78 7.87 1.37 -2.14
C VAL A 78 8.55 0.30 -1.30
N ASN A 79 9.79 0.54 -0.85
CA ASN A 79 10.55 -0.42 -0.05
C ASN A 79 9.80 -0.80 1.24
N PHE A 80 9.26 0.20 1.95
CA PHE A 80 8.48 -0.03 3.15
C PHE A 80 7.23 -0.88 2.85
N ALA A 81 6.43 -0.50 1.86
CA ALA A 81 5.21 -1.23 1.54
C ALA A 81 5.49 -2.68 1.11
N VAL A 82 6.46 -2.89 0.22
CA VAL A 82 6.88 -4.21 -0.24
C VAL A 82 7.35 -5.07 0.94
N GLN A 83 8.16 -4.51 1.85
CA GLN A 83 8.63 -5.26 3.01
C GLN A 83 7.48 -5.72 3.91
N GLN A 84 6.44 -4.91 4.09
CA GLN A 84 5.34 -5.25 4.99
C GLN A 84 4.33 -6.21 4.36
N VAL A 85 4.06 -6.09 3.05
CA VAL A 85 2.99 -6.86 2.37
C VAL A 85 3.50 -8.09 1.63
N GLY A 86 4.80 -8.12 1.31
CA GLY A 86 5.44 -9.20 0.58
C GLY A 86 5.64 -10.46 1.40
N ASP A 87 5.38 -10.42 2.72
CA ASP A 87 5.37 -11.58 3.59
C ASP A 87 4.05 -12.37 3.42
N PRO A 88 4.09 -13.61 2.86
CA PRO A 88 2.91 -14.46 2.71
C PRO A 88 2.30 -14.86 4.05
N GLU A 89 3.08 -14.85 5.13
CA GLU A 89 2.64 -15.20 6.48
C GLU A 89 2.02 -14.02 7.23
N SER A 90 2.05 -12.82 6.65
CA SER A 90 1.39 -11.67 7.27
C SER A 90 -0.14 -11.88 7.31
N PRO A 91 -0.81 -11.52 8.43
CA PRO A 91 -2.25 -11.73 8.57
C PRO A 91 -3.08 -11.07 7.45
N GLY A 92 -2.63 -9.92 6.96
CA GLY A 92 -3.25 -9.20 5.85
C GLY A 92 -3.18 -9.98 4.54
N THR A 93 -1.99 -10.46 4.18
CA THR A 93 -1.78 -11.24 2.96
C THR A 93 -2.53 -12.57 3.00
N GLN A 94 -2.53 -13.27 4.14
CA GLN A 94 -3.31 -14.50 4.32
C GLN A 94 -4.83 -14.24 4.19
N ALA A 95 -5.32 -13.12 4.73
CA ALA A 95 -6.75 -12.76 4.61
C ALA A 95 -7.14 -12.48 3.15
N VAL A 96 -6.29 -11.79 2.39
CA VAL A 96 -6.51 -11.56 0.95
C VAL A 96 -6.44 -12.88 0.18
N ALA A 97 -5.43 -13.70 0.46
CA ALA A 97 -5.28 -15.00 -0.20
C ALA A 97 -6.49 -15.90 0.04
N ALA A 98 -6.97 -16.00 1.28
CA ALA A 98 -8.18 -16.76 1.62
C ALA A 98 -9.42 -16.27 0.86
N ARG A 99 -9.60 -14.93 0.73
CA ARG A 99 -10.72 -14.33 0.00
C ARG A 99 -10.66 -14.61 -1.51
N LEU A 100 -9.47 -14.56 -2.12
CA LEU A 100 -9.33 -14.66 -3.58
C LEU A 100 -9.28 -16.10 -4.09
N THR A 101 -8.79 -17.02 -3.27
CA THR A 101 -8.52 -18.39 -3.71
C THR A 101 -9.71 -19.33 -3.47
N ASN A 102 -10.55 -19.09 -2.45
CA ASN A 102 -11.67 -19.97 -2.08
C ASN A 102 -11.29 -21.48 -2.07
N GLY A 103 -10.04 -21.81 -1.73
CA GLY A 103 -9.52 -23.18 -1.73
C GLY A 103 -8.95 -23.69 -3.06
N GLY A 104 -8.74 -22.83 -4.06
CA GLY A 104 -8.11 -23.18 -5.35
C GLY A 104 -7.36 -22.02 -6.02
N SER A 105 -6.91 -22.22 -7.27
CA SER A 105 -6.16 -21.19 -8.01
C SER A 105 -7.10 -20.19 -8.69
N ALA A 106 -6.94 -18.91 -8.39
CA ALA A 106 -7.62 -17.83 -9.12
C ALA A 106 -6.94 -17.56 -10.48
N PRO A 107 -7.70 -17.27 -11.55
CA PRO A 107 -7.14 -16.73 -12.79
C PRO A 107 -6.31 -15.46 -12.55
N ALA A 108 -5.35 -15.16 -13.43
CA ALA A 108 -4.45 -14.01 -13.28
C ALA A 108 -5.23 -12.69 -13.19
N GLU A 109 -6.28 -12.54 -14.00
CA GLU A 109 -7.15 -11.37 -14.02
C GLU A 109 -7.90 -11.21 -12.69
N THR A 110 -8.46 -12.30 -12.17
CA THR A 110 -9.16 -12.28 -10.87
C THR A 110 -8.21 -11.95 -9.72
N LEU A 111 -6.96 -12.44 -9.80
CA LEU A 111 -5.93 -12.12 -8.82
C LEU A 111 -5.54 -10.64 -8.86
N VAL A 112 -5.30 -10.09 -10.05
CA VAL A 112 -4.95 -8.66 -10.23
C VAL A 112 -6.07 -7.77 -9.72
N GLU A 113 -7.31 -7.97 -10.18
CA GLU A 113 -8.46 -7.17 -9.73
C GLU A 113 -8.69 -7.33 -8.22
N GLY A 114 -8.55 -8.55 -7.71
CA GLY A 114 -8.71 -8.85 -6.30
C GLY A 114 -7.70 -8.13 -5.41
N CYS A 115 -6.44 -8.08 -5.84
CA CYS A 115 -5.37 -7.38 -5.13
C CYS A 115 -5.52 -5.85 -5.23
N LEU A 116 -5.89 -5.31 -6.39
CA LEU A 116 -6.20 -3.87 -6.56
C LEU A 116 -7.38 -3.43 -5.67
N GLU A 117 -8.42 -4.26 -5.60
CA GLU A 117 -9.57 -4.06 -4.72
C GLU A 117 -9.20 -4.18 -3.24
N ALA A 118 -8.30 -5.10 -2.88
CA ALA A 118 -7.86 -5.23 -1.50
C ALA A 118 -6.97 -4.06 -1.04
N ALA A 119 -6.12 -3.53 -1.93
CA ALA A 119 -5.11 -2.53 -1.57
C ALA A 119 -5.66 -1.11 -1.42
N GLY A 120 -6.84 -0.80 -1.97
CA GLY A 120 -7.30 0.60 -1.98
C GLY A 120 -8.58 0.91 -2.74
N PRO A 121 -9.34 -0.09 -3.20
CA PRO A 121 -9.98 -0.04 -4.53
C PRO A 121 -9.31 0.89 -5.55
N LEU A 122 -8.10 0.53 -5.98
CA LEU A 122 -7.28 1.36 -6.87
C LEU A 122 -7.81 1.38 -8.31
N GLU A 123 -7.81 2.57 -8.92
CA GLU A 123 -8.09 2.75 -10.35
C GLU A 123 -6.76 2.70 -11.12
N ALA A 124 -6.29 1.49 -11.43
CA ALA A 124 -5.06 1.28 -12.20
C ALA A 124 -5.23 1.65 -13.68
N SER A 125 -4.19 2.23 -14.29
CA SER A 125 -4.17 2.46 -15.74
C SER A 125 -4.11 1.13 -16.51
N ASP A 126 -4.42 1.17 -17.82
CA ASP A 126 -4.33 -0.01 -18.68
C ASP A 126 -2.89 -0.54 -18.73
N GLU A 127 -1.88 0.35 -18.76
CA GLU A 127 -0.47 -0.01 -18.73
C GLU A 127 -0.07 -0.69 -17.41
N THR A 128 -0.53 -0.15 -16.28
CA THR A 128 -0.30 -0.77 -14.96
C THR A 128 -0.95 -2.15 -14.90
N ARG A 129 -2.20 -2.27 -15.39
CA ARG A 129 -2.93 -3.54 -15.40
C ARG A 129 -2.22 -4.59 -16.28
N GLU A 130 -1.76 -4.22 -17.47
CA GLU A 130 -0.97 -5.10 -18.34
C GLU A 130 0.33 -5.55 -17.67
N ALA A 131 1.05 -4.64 -17.00
CA ALA A 131 2.28 -4.97 -16.28
C ALA A 131 2.02 -5.91 -15.09
N LEU A 132 0.92 -5.71 -14.35
CA LEU A 132 0.51 -6.60 -13.26
C LEU A 132 0.15 -8.00 -13.79
N LEU A 133 -0.59 -8.08 -14.89
CA LEU A 133 -0.93 -9.36 -15.54
C LEU A 133 0.32 -10.10 -16.02
N ALA A 134 1.29 -9.39 -16.61
CA ALA A 134 2.55 -9.98 -17.03
C ALA A 134 3.38 -10.51 -15.85
N GLY A 135 3.25 -9.91 -14.67
CA GLY A 135 3.91 -10.35 -13.43
C GLY A 135 3.17 -11.48 -12.68
N ALA A 136 1.99 -11.89 -13.14
CA ALA A 136 1.16 -12.91 -12.48
C ALA A 136 1.65 -14.34 -12.78
N ASP A 137 2.75 -14.78 -12.16
CA ASP A 137 3.27 -16.15 -12.36
C ASP A 137 2.50 -17.24 -11.60
N ALA A 138 2.86 -18.49 -11.93
CA ALA A 138 2.51 -19.70 -11.18
C ALA A 138 3.36 -19.83 -9.90
N GLY A 139 2.71 -20.24 -8.80
CA GLY A 139 3.31 -20.45 -7.48
C GLY A 139 2.25 -20.95 -6.50
N ASP A 140 2.63 -21.20 -5.24
CA ASP A 140 1.64 -21.49 -4.21
C ASP A 140 0.67 -20.31 -4.02
N HIS A 141 -0.56 -20.59 -3.59
CA HIS A 141 -1.63 -19.60 -3.51
C HIS A 141 -1.25 -18.39 -2.64
N GLY A 142 -0.60 -18.62 -1.49
CA GLY A 142 -0.17 -17.55 -0.59
C GLY A 142 0.95 -16.70 -1.20
N GLU A 143 1.98 -17.36 -1.72
CA GLU A 143 3.13 -16.70 -2.35
C GLU A 143 2.74 -15.88 -3.58
N ARG A 144 1.82 -16.40 -4.39
CA ARG A 144 1.32 -15.73 -5.59
C ARG A 144 0.56 -14.46 -5.25
N VAL A 145 -0.25 -14.48 -4.18
CA VAL A 145 -0.96 -13.30 -3.68
C VAL A 145 0.03 -12.29 -3.07
N ALA A 146 0.97 -12.74 -2.25
CA ALA A 146 2.00 -11.87 -1.66
C ALA A 146 2.82 -11.14 -2.72
N ARG A 147 3.22 -11.86 -3.78
CA ARG A 147 3.94 -11.28 -4.92
C ARG A 147 3.07 -10.32 -5.71
N MET A 148 1.80 -10.64 -5.95
CA MET A 148 0.90 -9.71 -6.63
C MET A 148 0.69 -8.43 -5.80
N LEU A 149 0.46 -8.55 -4.48
CA LEU A 149 0.36 -7.40 -3.58
C LEU A 149 1.64 -6.57 -3.58
N THR A 150 2.81 -7.21 -3.62
CA THR A 150 4.12 -6.54 -3.76
C THR A 150 4.18 -5.69 -5.04
N LEU A 151 3.70 -6.21 -6.16
CA LEU A 151 3.63 -5.45 -7.42
C LEU A 151 2.62 -4.30 -7.33
N VAL A 152 1.43 -4.54 -6.78
CA VAL A 152 0.37 -3.54 -6.61
C VAL A 152 0.84 -2.37 -5.74
N VAL A 153 1.49 -2.64 -4.60
CA VAL A 153 1.95 -1.55 -3.74
C VAL A 153 3.13 -0.79 -4.35
N ALA A 154 3.80 -1.34 -5.35
CA ALA A 154 4.89 -0.67 -6.06
C ALA A 154 4.40 0.24 -7.20
N THR A 155 3.10 0.23 -7.54
CA THR A 155 2.59 1.03 -8.66
C THR A 155 2.45 2.52 -8.30
N PRO A 156 2.50 3.43 -9.29
CA PRO A 156 2.24 4.85 -9.06
C PRO A 156 0.87 5.11 -8.42
N GLU A 157 -0.17 4.37 -8.81
CA GLU A 157 -1.52 4.58 -8.30
C GLU A 157 -1.61 4.31 -6.81
N TYR A 158 -0.96 3.25 -6.29
CA TYR A 158 -0.91 3.01 -4.85
C TYR A 158 -0.08 4.08 -4.12
N GLN A 159 1.03 4.50 -4.71
CA GLN A 159 1.93 5.47 -4.09
C GLN A 159 1.31 6.87 -4.04
N PHE A 160 0.54 7.28 -5.06
CA PHE A 160 -0.07 8.60 -5.10
C PHE A 160 -1.51 8.64 -4.54
N ALA A 161 -2.06 7.50 -4.15
CA ALA A 161 -3.37 7.35 -3.49
C ALA A 161 -3.41 7.82 -2.03
#